data_AF-A0A923NX62-F1
#
_entry.id   AF-A0A923NX62-F1
#
_cell.length_a   1.000
_cell.length_b   1.000
_cell.length_c   1.000
_cell.angle_alpha   90.00
_cell.angle_beta   90.00
_cell.angle_gamma   90.00
#
_symmetry.space_group_name_H-M   'P 1'
#
loop_
_entity.id
_entity.type
_entity.pdbx_description
1 polymer ?
#
loop_
_entity_poly.entity_id
_entity_poly.type
_entity_poly.pdbx_seq_one_letter_code
_entity_poly.pdbx_strand_id
1 'polypeptide(L)'
;MNKNPQKLSIEKSITFIQNCLDSHKTDKTLPKIEKIGFTGGEPFLYTSFIEEIVKFSVKNDMMFDQIMTNGDWWKTEEELNTTLKKIYDAGYDGKIGVSWDSFHGQDSNRIVTFVTAVQKIFGQTSVNIQTVDRTEERESLPLSPAHKWSCATPSNGVSPRNAPDFSLLPKDIPIYHLPQTFLSNDKRAWNSKHWFKDDYCEGPGNILFVHPDGNIAPCCGFANENQELFIGTINDSLEEIMQNAKNNKMVEICFNKGLSKYRKELKRQLKKEGTKYLGKCGDMCSFCDFVCKKMR
;
A
#
# COMPACT_ATOMS: atom_id res chain seq x y z
N MET A 1 18.41 -4.46 9.39
CA MET A 1 17.38 -3.70 10.13
C MET A 1 18.03 -2.42 10.62
N ASN A 2 17.56 -1.27 10.14
CA ASN A 2 18.06 0.03 10.54
C ASN A 2 17.71 0.23 12.04
N LYS A 3 18.72 0.54 12.88
CA LYS A 3 18.60 0.53 14.34
C LYS A 3 17.88 1.75 14.94
N ASN A 4 17.30 2.62 14.12
CA ASN A 4 16.44 3.71 14.55
C ASN A 4 15.16 3.70 13.70
N PRO A 5 13.98 3.42 14.28
CA PRO A 5 12.74 3.57 13.56
C PRO A 5 12.56 5.05 13.21
N GLN A 6 12.65 5.37 11.93
CA GLN A 6 12.27 6.70 11.45
C GLN A 6 10.76 6.84 11.62
N LYS A 7 10.34 8.01 12.09
CA LYS A 7 8.93 8.33 12.33
C LYS A 7 8.67 9.74 11.82
N LEU A 8 7.51 9.93 11.21
CA LEU A 8 7.04 11.24 10.82
C LEU A 8 6.75 12.09 12.07
N SER A 9 7.04 13.38 11.98
CA SER A 9 6.57 14.36 12.96
C SER A 9 5.09 14.68 12.70
N ILE A 10 4.27 14.69 13.76
CA ILE A 10 2.86 15.11 13.69
C ILE A 10 2.78 16.54 13.11
N GLU A 11 3.58 17.45 13.65
CA GLU A 11 3.60 18.85 13.23
C GLU A 11 3.94 18.99 11.74
N LYS A 12 5.03 18.35 11.30
CA LYS A 12 5.42 18.42 9.88
C LYS A 12 4.39 17.79 8.96
N SER A 13 3.75 16.70 9.38
CA SER A 13 2.71 16.03 8.60
C SER A 13 1.46 16.89 8.49
N ILE A 14 1.02 17.53 9.58
CA ILE A 14 -0.09 18.49 9.56
C ILE A 14 0.22 19.68 8.65
N THR A 15 1.42 20.27 8.77
CA THR A 15 1.85 21.37 7.90
C THR A 15 1.82 20.97 6.43
N PHE A 16 2.29 19.76 6.11
CA PHE A 16 2.26 19.24 4.75
C PHE A 16 0.83 19.03 4.22
N ILE A 17 -0.06 18.42 5.02
CA ILE A 17 -1.47 18.23 4.62
C ILE A 17 -2.13 19.60 4.41
N GLN A 18 -1.90 20.57 5.30
CA GLN A 18 -2.41 21.93 5.16
C GLN A 18 -1.90 22.59 3.86
N ASN A 19 -0.61 22.43 3.55
CA ASN A 19 -0.04 22.92 2.30
C ASN A 19 -0.74 22.31 1.07
N CYS A 20 -0.96 20.99 1.06
CA CYS A 20 -1.70 20.34 -0.03
C CYS A 20 -3.12 20.92 -0.20
N LEU A 21 -3.84 21.15 0.90
CA LEU A 21 -5.19 21.72 0.88
C LEU A 21 -5.20 23.16 0.34
N ASP A 22 -4.23 23.98 0.74
CA ASP A 22 -4.19 25.40 0.37
C ASP A 22 -3.64 25.63 -1.05
N SER A 23 -2.70 24.79 -1.49
CA SER A 23 -2.15 24.82 -2.85
C SER A 23 -3.25 24.62 -3.90
N HIS A 24 -4.13 23.62 -3.75
CA HIS A 24 -5.23 23.42 -4.70
C HIS A 24 -6.31 24.52 -4.63
N LYS A 25 -6.47 25.19 -3.48
CA LYS A 25 -7.37 26.36 -3.40
C LYS A 25 -6.83 27.52 -4.22
N THR A 26 -5.51 27.71 -4.19
CA THR A 26 -4.80 28.82 -4.85
C THR A 26 -4.59 28.57 -6.34
N ASP A 27 -4.18 27.35 -6.71
CA ASP A 27 -3.96 26.93 -8.09
C ASP A 27 -4.73 25.64 -8.39
N LYS A 28 -5.74 25.76 -9.26
CA LYS A 28 -6.60 24.65 -9.67
C LYS A 28 -5.94 23.65 -10.61
N THR A 29 -4.74 23.94 -11.10
CA THR A 29 -3.94 23.01 -11.90
C THR A 29 -3.20 21.98 -11.04
N LEU A 30 -3.02 22.26 -9.74
CA LEU A 30 -2.45 21.32 -8.78
C LEU A 30 -3.50 20.27 -8.36
N PRO A 31 -3.08 19.04 -8.01
CA PRO A 31 -4.01 17.98 -7.62
C PRO A 31 -4.74 18.34 -6.32
N LYS A 32 -6.02 17.96 -6.24
CA LYS A 32 -6.81 18.08 -5.02
C LYS A 32 -6.57 16.85 -4.16
N ILE A 33 -5.94 17.03 -3.00
CA ILE A 33 -5.74 15.95 -2.02
C ILE A 33 -6.91 15.96 -1.04
N GLU A 34 -7.77 14.96 -1.14
CA GLU A 34 -9.03 14.89 -0.37
C GLU A 34 -9.08 13.71 0.60
N LYS A 35 -8.11 12.79 0.52
CA LYS A 35 -8.17 11.52 1.25
C LYS A 35 -6.86 11.20 1.95
N ILE A 36 -6.95 10.70 3.19
CA ILE A 36 -5.82 10.21 3.98
C ILE A 36 -5.94 8.71 4.24
N GLY A 37 -4.84 7.98 4.06
CA GLY A 37 -4.69 6.59 4.45
C GLY A 37 -3.44 6.38 5.30
N PHE A 38 -3.42 5.31 6.08
CA PHE A 38 -2.28 4.93 6.92
C PHE A 38 -1.83 3.53 6.55
N THR A 39 -0.57 3.39 6.16
CA THR A 39 0.02 2.13 5.74
C THR A 39 1.53 2.14 5.98
N GLY A 40 2.16 0.96 5.88
CA GLY A 40 3.57 0.75 6.19
C GLY A 40 3.80 0.39 7.66
N GLY A 41 4.69 -0.58 7.90
CA GLY A 41 4.94 -1.10 9.25
C GLY A 41 3.65 -1.55 9.96
N GLU A 42 3.52 -1.21 11.25
CA GLU A 42 2.29 -1.38 12.02
C GLU A 42 1.82 -0.01 12.54
N PRO A 43 0.78 0.61 11.93
CA PRO A 43 0.34 1.95 12.29
C PRO A 43 -0.11 2.10 13.75
N PHE A 44 -0.72 1.07 14.35
CA PHE A 44 -1.25 1.18 15.72
C PHE A 44 -0.15 1.31 16.79
N LEU A 45 1.13 1.03 16.46
CA LEU A 45 2.27 1.38 17.32
C LEU A 45 2.47 2.90 17.48
N TYR A 46 1.87 3.69 16.60
CA TYR A 46 1.93 5.16 16.59
C TYR A 46 0.54 5.78 16.75
N THR A 47 -0.29 5.24 17.66
CA THR A 47 -1.69 5.66 17.87
C THR A 47 -1.85 7.18 18.05
N SER A 48 -0.97 7.86 18.77
CA SER A 48 -1.05 9.34 18.91
C SER A 48 -0.82 10.09 17.60
N PHE A 49 -0.03 9.54 16.69
CA PHE A 49 0.14 10.11 15.35
C PHE A 49 -1.17 9.97 14.55
N ILE A 50 -1.76 8.78 14.53
CA ILE A 50 -3.04 8.54 13.83
C ILE A 50 -4.11 9.47 14.39
N GLU A 51 -4.27 9.53 15.71
CA GLU A 51 -5.27 10.37 16.36
C GLU A 51 -5.18 11.84 15.93
N GLU A 52 -3.99 12.44 15.99
CA GLU A 52 -3.81 13.86 15.68
C GLU A 52 -4.02 14.15 14.18
N ILE A 53 -3.59 13.24 13.29
CA ILE A 53 -3.86 13.36 11.85
C ILE A 53 -5.36 13.19 11.56
N VAL A 54 -6.06 12.28 12.24
CA VAL A 54 -7.51 12.09 12.10
C VAL A 54 -8.26 13.35 12.54
N LYS A 55 -7.97 13.89 13.72
CA LYS A 55 -8.60 15.14 14.20
C LYS A 55 -8.39 16.29 13.22
N PHE A 56 -7.16 16.44 12.70
CA PHE A 56 -6.86 17.46 11.71
C PHE A 56 -7.63 17.24 10.40
N SER A 57 -7.72 16.00 9.93
CA SER A 57 -8.41 15.62 8.69
C SER A 57 -9.92 15.89 8.78
N VAL A 58 -10.55 15.51 9.90
CA VAL A 58 -11.98 15.77 10.19
C VAL A 58 -12.27 17.27 10.22
N LYS A 59 -11.41 18.06 10.88
CA LYS A 59 -11.55 19.53 10.92
C LYS A 59 -11.50 20.18 9.53
N ASN A 60 -10.87 19.52 8.56
CA ASN A 60 -10.69 20.02 7.20
C ASN A 60 -11.54 19.26 6.17
N ASP A 61 -12.59 18.55 6.60
CA ASP A 61 -13.53 17.82 5.75
C ASP A 61 -12.86 16.81 4.79
N MET A 62 -11.72 16.24 5.21
CA MET A 62 -11.03 15.21 4.43
C MET A 62 -11.68 13.85 4.62
N MET A 63 -11.65 13.04 3.57
CA MET A 63 -12.09 11.64 3.60
C MET A 63 -10.98 10.73 4.11
N PHE A 64 -11.36 9.54 4.57
CA PHE A 64 -10.40 8.49 4.90
C PHE A 64 -10.43 7.36 3.87
N ASP A 65 -9.25 6.82 3.58
CA ASP A 65 -9.10 5.60 2.79
C ASP A 65 -9.17 4.39 3.72
N GLN A 66 -8.00 3.86 4.09
CA GLN A 66 -7.87 2.76 5.01
C GLN A 66 -6.69 2.94 5.97
N ILE A 67 -6.81 2.36 7.16
CA ILE A 67 -5.67 2.01 8.02
C ILE A 67 -5.35 0.55 7.73
N MET A 68 -4.17 0.28 7.18
CA MET A 68 -3.67 -1.08 6.95
C MET A 68 -2.88 -1.57 8.17
N THR A 69 -3.28 -2.68 8.77
CA THR A 69 -2.70 -3.22 10.01
C THR A 69 -2.54 -4.73 9.93
N ASN A 70 -1.66 -5.31 10.76
CA ASN A 70 -1.66 -6.73 11.03
C ASN A 70 -2.72 -7.14 12.08
N GLY A 71 -3.34 -6.20 12.81
CA GLY A 71 -4.38 -6.52 13.80
C GLY A 71 -3.92 -7.36 15.01
N ASP A 72 -2.61 -7.57 15.19
CA ASP A 72 -2.00 -8.44 16.21
C ASP A 72 -0.95 -7.69 17.07
N TRP A 73 -1.21 -6.41 17.34
CA TRP A 73 -0.30 -5.53 18.08
C TRP A 73 -0.63 -5.37 19.58
N TRP A 74 -1.83 -5.78 19.99
CA TRP A 74 -2.40 -5.56 21.33
C TRP A 74 -2.03 -6.69 22.30
N LYS A 75 -1.88 -6.38 23.60
CA LYS A 75 -1.58 -7.38 24.65
C LYS A 75 -2.83 -7.86 25.37
N THR A 76 -3.81 -6.98 25.53
CA THR A 76 -5.09 -7.29 26.19
C THR A 76 -6.25 -6.79 25.34
N GLU A 77 -7.43 -7.40 25.49
CA GLU A 77 -8.64 -6.92 24.81
C GLU A 77 -9.04 -5.51 25.26
N GLU A 78 -8.73 -5.13 26.51
CA GLU A 78 -8.94 -3.77 27.00
C GLU A 78 -8.09 -2.75 26.23
N GLU A 79 -6.80 -3.06 26.01
CA GLU A 79 -5.89 -2.21 25.20
C GLU A 79 -6.38 -2.09 23.76
N LEU A 80 -6.81 -3.21 23.17
CA LEU A 80 -7.41 -3.25 21.84
C LEU A 80 -8.62 -2.31 21.73
N ASN A 81 -9.62 -2.51 22.60
CA ASN A 81 -10.86 -1.73 22.56
C ASN A 81 -10.62 -0.25 22.86
N THR A 82 -9.75 0.06 23.83
CA THR A 82 -9.43 1.45 24.20
C THR A 82 -8.74 2.18 23.05
N THR A 83 -7.77 1.54 22.41
CA THR A 83 -7.04 2.11 21.27
C THR A 83 -7.95 2.30 20.05
N LEU A 84 -8.76 1.29 19.71
CA LEU A 84 -9.73 1.40 18.60
C LEU A 84 -10.76 2.49 18.86
N LYS A 85 -11.33 2.54 20.07
CA LYS A 85 -12.31 3.57 20.45
C LYS A 85 -11.68 4.97 20.40
N LYS A 86 -10.42 5.11 20.80
CA LYS A 86 -9.70 6.39 20.73
C LYS A 86 -9.61 6.92 19.29
N ILE A 87 -9.37 6.05 18.31
CA ILE A 87 -9.34 6.43 16.89
C ILE A 87 -10.75 6.73 16.36
N TYR A 88 -11.75 5.95 16.76
CA TYR A 88 -13.16 6.20 16.43
C TYR A 88 -13.64 7.56 16.96
N ASP A 89 -13.39 7.84 18.25
CA ASP A 89 -13.79 9.08 18.93
C ASP A 89 -13.08 10.31 18.34
N ALA A 90 -11.91 10.14 17.71
CA ALA A 90 -11.23 11.20 16.96
C ALA A 90 -11.95 11.55 15.64
N GLY A 91 -12.91 10.73 15.21
CA GLY A 91 -13.75 10.94 14.03
C GLY A 91 -13.34 10.11 12.80
N TYR A 92 -12.52 9.06 12.97
CA TYR A 92 -12.17 8.17 11.85
C TYR A 92 -13.36 7.29 11.44
N ASP A 93 -13.72 7.33 10.15
CA ASP A 93 -14.82 6.55 9.56
C ASP A 93 -14.40 5.71 8.33
N GLY A 94 -13.10 5.67 8.02
CA GLY A 94 -12.54 4.89 6.92
C GLY A 94 -12.52 3.38 7.17
N LYS A 95 -11.92 2.62 6.24
CA LYS A 95 -11.80 1.16 6.38
C LYS A 95 -10.62 0.75 7.25
N ILE A 96 -10.79 -0.27 8.07
CA ILE A 96 -9.67 -1.00 8.68
C ILE A 96 -9.35 -2.19 7.78
N GLY A 97 -8.21 -2.12 7.09
CA GLY A 97 -7.68 -3.21 6.29
C GLY A 97 -6.78 -4.10 7.14
N VAL A 98 -7.07 -5.40 7.19
CA VAL A 98 -6.27 -6.38 7.92
C VAL A 98 -5.43 -7.17 6.93
N SER A 99 -4.11 -6.99 6.98
CA SER A 99 -3.16 -7.83 6.27
C SER A 99 -3.03 -9.16 7.03
N TRP A 100 -3.66 -10.21 6.52
CA TRP A 100 -3.68 -11.53 7.17
C TRP A 100 -3.32 -12.63 6.16
N ASP A 101 -2.10 -13.11 6.27
CA ASP A 101 -1.59 -14.17 5.42
C ASP A 101 -0.52 -15.01 6.14
N SER A 102 -0.02 -16.03 5.45
CA SER A 102 1.01 -16.92 5.96
C SER A 102 2.37 -16.26 6.25
N PHE A 103 2.63 -15.03 5.76
CA PHE A 103 3.89 -14.33 6.03
C PHE A 103 3.95 -13.76 7.45
N HIS A 104 2.82 -13.30 7.95
CA HIS A 104 2.71 -12.66 9.26
C HIS A 104 2.60 -13.71 10.38
N GLY A 105 2.02 -14.88 10.08
CA GLY A 105 1.91 -15.99 11.03
C GLY A 105 1.04 -15.69 12.25
N GLN A 106 0.10 -14.75 12.11
CA GLN A 106 -0.81 -14.32 13.18
C GLN A 106 -1.69 -15.47 13.66
N ASP A 107 -2.07 -15.42 14.94
CA ASP A 107 -3.04 -16.36 15.51
C ASP A 107 -4.46 -16.03 15.03
N SER A 108 -5.16 -17.03 14.48
CA SER A 108 -6.51 -16.84 13.92
C SER A 108 -7.52 -16.31 14.94
N ASN A 109 -7.47 -16.75 16.20
CA ASN A 109 -8.41 -16.26 17.22
C ASN A 109 -8.16 -14.80 17.54
N ARG A 110 -6.89 -14.38 17.59
CA ARG A 110 -6.53 -12.97 17.82
C ARG A 110 -7.03 -12.07 16.68
N ILE A 111 -6.92 -12.53 15.43
CA ILE A 111 -7.48 -11.80 14.28
C ILE A 111 -9.01 -11.72 14.36
N VAL A 112 -9.69 -12.81 14.71
CA VAL A 112 -11.15 -12.81 14.90
C VAL A 112 -11.57 -11.85 16.01
N THR A 113 -10.86 -11.82 17.14
CA THR A 113 -11.09 -10.85 18.22
C THR A 113 -10.90 -9.42 17.73
N PHE A 114 -9.82 -9.14 16.99
CA PHE A 114 -9.56 -7.83 16.40
C PHE A 114 -10.69 -7.38 15.46
N VAL A 115 -11.04 -8.23 14.49
CA VAL A 115 -12.11 -7.98 13.51
C VAL A 115 -13.45 -7.73 14.19
N THR A 116 -13.78 -8.53 15.21
CA THR A 116 -15.03 -8.38 15.97
C THR A 116 -15.05 -7.05 16.73
N ALA A 117 -13.94 -6.65 17.35
CA ALA A 117 -13.83 -5.37 18.02
C ALA A 117 -13.99 -4.19 17.05
N VAL A 118 -13.35 -4.26 15.87
CA VAL A 118 -13.50 -3.26 14.81
C VAL A 118 -14.96 -3.14 14.37
N GLN A 119 -15.64 -4.25 14.06
CA GLN A 119 -17.04 -4.22 13.64
C GLN A 119 -17.99 -3.69 14.71
N LYS A 120 -17.70 -3.96 15.98
CA LYS A 120 -18.47 -3.45 17.12
C LYS A 120 -18.34 -1.93 17.29
N ILE A 121 -17.14 -1.38 17.05
CA ILE A 121 -16.84 0.05 17.26
C ILE A 121 -17.17 0.88 16.01
N PHE A 122 -16.72 0.42 14.83
CA PHE A 122 -16.81 1.17 13.57
C PHE A 122 -17.97 0.71 12.66
N GLY A 123 -18.66 -0.37 13.02
CA GLY A 123 -19.77 -0.94 12.24
C GLY A 123 -19.37 -2.10 11.32
N GLN A 124 -20.37 -2.87 10.87
CA GLN A 124 -20.16 -4.18 10.21
C GLN A 124 -19.34 -4.11 8.91
N THR A 125 -19.47 -3.02 8.16
CA THR A 125 -18.80 -2.85 6.87
C THR A 125 -17.41 -2.22 7.00
N SER A 126 -16.95 -1.88 8.21
CA SER A 126 -15.71 -1.10 8.40
C SER A 126 -14.43 -1.89 8.15
N VAL A 127 -14.50 -3.22 8.11
CA VAL A 127 -13.33 -4.09 7.98
C VAL A 127 -13.23 -4.74 6.61
N ASN A 128 -12.01 -4.90 6.11
CA ASN A 128 -11.69 -5.81 5.02
C ASN A 128 -10.39 -6.56 5.30
N ILE A 129 -10.16 -7.65 4.58
CA ILE A 129 -8.96 -8.47 4.73
C ILE A 129 -8.20 -8.46 3.41
N GLN A 130 -6.88 -8.34 3.49
CA GLN A 130 -5.97 -8.47 2.35
C GLN A 130 -4.99 -9.60 2.65
N THR A 131 -4.79 -10.47 1.66
CA THR A 131 -3.86 -11.59 1.74
C THR A 131 -2.85 -11.46 0.62
N VAL A 132 -1.60 -11.84 0.88
CA VAL A 132 -0.59 -12.01 -0.18
C VAL A 132 -0.42 -13.51 -0.46
N ASP A 133 -0.86 -13.93 -1.64
CA ASP A 133 -0.79 -15.33 -2.06
C ASP A 133 0.54 -15.62 -2.75
N ARG A 134 1.17 -16.75 -2.37
CA ARG A 134 2.46 -17.22 -2.93
C ARG A 134 2.35 -17.92 -4.29
N THR A 135 1.18 -17.97 -4.91
CA THR A 135 0.99 -18.90 -6.03
C THR A 135 1.49 -18.35 -7.37
N GLU A 136 2.32 -19.14 -8.05
CA GLU A 136 2.80 -18.90 -9.42
C GLU A 136 1.70 -18.91 -10.50
N GLU A 137 0.41 -19.14 -10.15
CA GLU A 137 -0.62 -19.51 -11.12
C GLU A 137 -2.02 -18.89 -10.93
N ARG A 138 -2.22 -17.88 -10.08
CA ARG A 138 -3.54 -17.24 -10.01
C ARG A 138 -3.47 -15.82 -10.57
N GLU A 139 -4.05 -15.65 -11.76
CA GLU A 139 -4.53 -14.34 -12.22
C GLU A 139 -5.28 -13.69 -11.05
N SER A 140 -5.05 -12.39 -10.84
CA SER A 140 -5.74 -11.55 -9.86
C SER A 140 -7.20 -11.99 -9.72
N LEU A 141 -7.55 -12.66 -8.62
CA LEU A 141 -8.88 -13.21 -8.46
C LEU A 141 -9.85 -12.03 -8.29
N PRO A 142 -10.94 -11.96 -9.06
CA PRO A 142 -11.91 -10.89 -8.90
C PRO A 142 -12.60 -10.98 -7.53
N LEU A 143 -13.09 -9.82 -7.07
CA LEU A 143 -13.94 -9.62 -5.90
C LEU A 143 -14.88 -10.80 -5.65
N SER A 144 -14.58 -11.65 -4.66
CA SER A 144 -15.47 -12.74 -4.27
C SER A 144 -15.88 -12.60 -2.81
N PRO A 145 -17.19 -12.59 -2.50
CA PRO A 145 -17.66 -12.75 -1.12
C PRO A 145 -17.14 -14.05 -0.51
N ALA A 146 -16.79 -14.04 0.78
CA ALA A 146 -16.25 -15.18 1.52
C ALA A 146 -17.11 -16.47 1.39
N HIS A 147 -18.41 -16.35 1.13
CA HIS A 147 -19.31 -17.51 0.98
C HIS A 147 -19.20 -18.26 -0.37
N LYS A 148 -18.46 -17.74 -1.37
CA LYS A 148 -18.32 -18.39 -2.69
C LYS A 148 -17.12 -19.32 -2.83
N TRP A 149 -16.23 -19.38 -1.85
CA TRP A 149 -15.15 -20.36 -1.85
C TRP A 149 -15.44 -21.47 -0.85
N SER A 150 -16.01 -22.54 -1.39
CA SER A 150 -15.82 -23.89 -0.85
C SER A 150 -14.32 -24.12 -0.70
N CYS A 151 -13.85 -24.20 0.55
CA CYS A 151 -12.56 -24.74 0.99
C CYS A 151 -11.51 -24.77 -0.12
N ALA A 152 -10.72 -23.70 -0.22
CA ALA A 152 -9.50 -23.74 -1.03
C ALA A 152 -8.68 -24.95 -0.58
N THR A 153 -8.63 -25.97 -1.42
CA THR A 153 -7.83 -27.18 -1.18
C THR A 153 -6.39 -26.77 -0.97
N PRO A 154 -5.69 -27.33 0.03
CA PRO A 154 -4.30 -26.98 0.29
C PRO A 154 -3.50 -27.30 -0.98
N SER A 155 -2.81 -26.29 -1.53
CA SER A 155 -1.70 -26.58 -2.43
C SER A 155 -0.73 -27.48 -1.67
N ASN A 156 -0.30 -28.59 -2.28
CA ASN A 156 0.58 -29.63 -1.72
C ASN A 156 1.97 -29.10 -1.29
N GLY A 157 2.01 -28.27 -0.27
CA GLY A 157 3.20 -27.76 0.38
C GLY A 157 2.81 -27.42 1.81
N VAL A 158 3.33 -28.21 2.76
CA VAL A 158 3.29 -28.05 4.22
C VAL A 158 2.49 -26.82 4.66
N SER A 159 1.24 -27.04 5.11
CA SER A 159 0.45 -25.97 5.73
C SER A 159 1.31 -25.33 6.83
N PRO A 160 1.63 -24.03 6.76
CA PRO A 160 2.25 -23.34 7.87
C PRO A 160 1.38 -23.58 9.11
N ARG A 161 1.99 -23.77 10.28
CA ARG A 161 1.25 -24.05 11.53
C ARG A 161 0.19 -22.98 11.87
N ASN A 162 0.23 -21.81 11.21
CA ASN A 162 -0.65 -20.66 11.40
C ASN A 162 -1.23 -20.15 10.06
N ALA A 163 -1.68 -21.03 9.17
CA ALA A 163 -2.43 -20.59 7.99
C ALA A 163 -3.74 -19.89 8.42
N PRO A 164 -4.15 -18.78 7.78
CA PRO A 164 -5.41 -18.11 8.11
C PRO A 164 -6.61 -19.06 8.06
N ASP A 165 -7.39 -19.09 9.14
CA ASP A 165 -8.67 -19.81 9.17
C ASP A 165 -9.82 -18.83 8.99
N PHE A 166 -10.14 -18.55 7.73
CA PHE A 166 -11.23 -17.63 7.36
C PHE A 166 -12.62 -18.15 7.78
N SER A 167 -12.77 -19.42 8.15
CA SER A 167 -14.07 -19.97 8.59
C SER A 167 -14.52 -19.43 9.95
N LEU A 168 -13.57 -18.89 10.74
CA LEU A 168 -13.83 -18.29 12.04
C LEU A 168 -14.29 -16.84 11.95
N LEU A 169 -14.21 -16.22 10.77
CA LEU A 169 -14.59 -14.83 10.59
C LEU A 169 -16.11 -14.64 10.59
N PRO A 170 -16.58 -13.46 11.04
CA PRO A 170 -17.94 -13.01 10.75
C PRO A 170 -18.25 -13.10 9.24
N LYS A 171 -19.50 -13.42 8.91
CA LYS A 171 -19.94 -13.54 7.52
C LYS A 171 -19.79 -12.19 6.79
N ASP A 172 -19.59 -12.27 5.48
CA ASP A 172 -19.61 -11.15 4.53
C ASP A 172 -18.48 -10.11 4.67
N ILE A 173 -17.36 -10.48 5.30
CA ILE A 173 -16.14 -9.68 5.24
C ILE A 173 -15.51 -9.81 3.85
N PRO A 174 -15.23 -8.69 3.14
CA PRO A 174 -14.49 -8.73 1.88
C PRO A 174 -13.06 -9.21 2.12
N ILE A 175 -12.64 -10.22 1.34
CA ILE A 175 -11.27 -10.75 1.34
C ILE A 175 -10.67 -10.49 -0.04
N TYR A 176 -9.53 -9.80 -0.07
CA TYR A 176 -8.79 -9.46 -1.27
C TYR A 176 -7.51 -10.27 -1.34
N HIS A 177 -7.39 -11.10 -2.37
CA HIS A 177 -6.21 -11.92 -2.63
C HIS A 177 -5.29 -11.18 -3.61
N LEU A 178 -4.14 -10.75 -3.13
CA LEU A 178 -3.14 -10.02 -3.90
C LEU A 178 -1.96 -10.93 -4.25
N PRO A 179 -1.41 -10.84 -5.48
CA PRO A 179 -0.21 -11.58 -5.83
C PRO A 179 1.00 -11.03 -5.08
N GLN A 180 1.93 -11.90 -4.69
CA GLN A 180 3.20 -11.45 -4.14
C GLN A 180 4.05 -10.73 -5.19
N THR A 181 4.45 -9.49 -4.90
CA THR A 181 5.50 -8.79 -5.65
C THR A 181 6.89 -9.20 -5.13
N PHE A 182 7.83 -9.38 -6.05
CA PHE A 182 9.23 -9.71 -5.75
C PHE A 182 10.16 -8.56 -6.15
N LEU A 183 11.32 -8.44 -5.48
CA LEU A 183 12.39 -7.55 -5.93
C LEU A 183 12.89 -7.97 -7.32
N SER A 184 13.32 -7.01 -8.14
CA SER A 184 13.79 -7.29 -9.51
C SER A 184 15.04 -8.17 -9.62
N ASN A 185 15.82 -8.31 -8.55
CA ASN A 185 16.97 -9.22 -8.49
C ASN A 185 16.58 -10.66 -8.10
N ASP A 186 15.33 -10.89 -7.70
CA ASP A 186 14.79 -12.22 -7.46
C ASP A 186 14.42 -12.87 -8.80
N LYS A 187 14.89 -14.09 -9.05
CA LYS A 187 14.58 -14.83 -10.29
C LYS A 187 13.08 -15.08 -10.47
N ARG A 188 12.33 -15.18 -9.36
CA ARG A 188 10.87 -15.40 -9.38
C ARG A 188 10.12 -14.24 -10.04
N ALA A 189 10.63 -13.01 -9.94
CA ALA A 189 10.06 -11.85 -10.63
C ALA A 189 10.01 -12.03 -12.16
N TRP A 190 10.88 -12.87 -12.73
CA TRP A 190 11.09 -13.02 -14.17
C TRP A 190 10.57 -14.35 -14.74
N ASN A 191 9.82 -15.13 -13.98
CA ASN A 191 9.34 -16.45 -14.37
C ASN A 191 7.89 -16.47 -14.89
N SER A 192 7.35 -15.34 -15.36
CA SER A 192 5.96 -15.30 -15.83
C SER A 192 5.78 -15.83 -17.26
N LYS A 193 4.63 -16.45 -17.54
CA LYS A 193 4.20 -16.83 -18.90
C LYS A 193 3.82 -15.60 -19.73
N HIS A 194 3.37 -14.53 -19.09
CA HIS A 194 2.93 -13.27 -19.70
C HIS A 194 3.77 -12.09 -19.19
N TRP A 195 3.53 -10.92 -19.77
CA TRP A 195 4.04 -9.67 -19.19
C TRP A 195 2.91 -8.98 -18.44
N PHE A 196 3.27 -8.17 -17.44
CA PHE A 196 2.33 -7.28 -16.78
C PHE A 196 1.53 -6.43 -17.79
N LYS A 197 0.35 -6.00 -17.35
CA LYS A 197 -0.43 -4.94 -17.98
C LYS A 197 -0.15 -3.65 -17.21
N ASP A 198 -0.04 -2.53 -17.92
CA ASP A 198 0.11 -1.23 -17.28
C ASP A 198 -1.15 -0.96 -16.44
N ASP A 199 -0.98 -0.47 -15.22
CA ASP A 199 -2.06 0.18 -14.51
C ASP A 199 -2.13 1.64 -15.00
N TYR A 200 -3.31 2.08 -15.40
CA TYR A 200 -3.50 3.44 -15.87
C TYR A 200 -3.89 4.30 -14.67
N CYS A 201 -2.91 4.62 -13.82
CA CYS A 201 -3.11 5.65 -12.80
C CYS A 201 -3.31 7.02 -13.48
N GLU A 202 -4.17 7.87 -12.92
CA GLU A 202 -4.51 9.19 -13.50
C GLU A 202 -3.32 10.16 -13.57
N GLY A 203 -2.23 9.87 -12.86
CA GLY A 203 -0.99 10.62 -12.88
C GLY A 203 -0.29 10.66 -11.52
N PRO A 204 0.85 11.34 -11.42
CA PRO A 204 1.64 11.39 -10.19
C PRO A 204 1.01 12.18 -9.05
N GLY A 205 -0.09 12.91 -9.30
CA GLY A 205 -0.86 13.63 -8.28
C GLY A 205 -2.03 12.83 -7.69
N ASN A 206 -2.27 11.60 -8.17
CA ASN A 206 -3.37 10.75 -7.68
C ASN A 206 -3.08 10.20 -6.28
N ILE A 207 -1.80 9.98 -5.94
CA ILE A 207 -1.37 9.59 -4.60
C ILE A 207 -0.02 10.23 -4.28
N LEU A 208 0.12 10.71 -3.04
CA LEU A 208 1.41 11.12 -2.48
C LEU A 208 1.73 10.16 -1.33
N PHE A 209 2.57 9.17 -1.60
CA PHE A 209 3.00 8.20 -0.61
C PHE A 209 4.15 8.79 0.20
N VAL A 210 3.88 9.09 1.47
CA VAL A 210 4.84 9.72 2.39
C VAL A 210 5.53 8.65 3.23
N HIS A 211 6.84 8.48 3.03
CA HIS A 211 7.67 7.53 3.76
C HIS A 211 8.01 8.03 5.18
N PRO A 212 8.40 7.14 6.12
CA PRO A 212 8.69 7.53 7.51
C PRO A 212 9.83 8.55 7.70
N ASP A 213 10.72 8.68 6.71
CA ASP A 213 11.78 9.68 6.65
C ASP A 213 11.35 11.02 6.04
N GLY A 214 10.10 11.10 5.59
CA GLY A 214 9.51 12.26 4.96
C GLY A 214 9.66 12.32 3.44
N ASN A 215 10.32 11.35 2.79
CA ASN A 215 10.38 11.29 1.32
C ASN A 215 9.00 10.99 0.73
N ILE A 216 8.72 11.53 -0.46
CA ILE A 216 7.43 11.41 -1.13
C ILE A 216 7.61 10.71 -2.48
N ALA A 217 6.82 9.67 -2.73
CA ALA A 217 6.71 8.99 -4.01
C ALA A 217 5.28 9.09 -4.58
N PRO A 218 5.10 9.21 -5.90
CA PRO A 218 3.78 9.36 -6.51
C PRO A 218 3.04 8.03 -6.75
N CYS A 219 3.38 6.97 -6.01
CA CYS A 219 2.88 5.61 -6.28
C CYS A 219 2.67 4.82 -4.98
N CYS A 220 1.60 4.01 -4.93
CA CYS A 220 1.31 3.07 -3.83
C CYS A 220 1.98 1.71 -4.00
N GLY A 221 2.48 1.39 -5.19
CA GLY A 221 3.06 0.10 -5.51
C GLY A 221 4.39 -0.15 -4.82
N PHE A 222 4.77 -1.42 -4.71
CA PHE A 222 6.00 -1.88 -4.04
C PHE A 222 7.28 -1.16 -4.50
N ALA A 223 7.34 -0.70 -5.76
CA ALA A 223 8.52 0.00 -6.26
C ALA A 223 8.76 1.36 -5.61
N ASN A 224 7.78 1.93 -4.89
CA ASN A 224 7.80 3.30 -4.37
C ASN A 224 8.91 3.57 -3.33
N GLU A 225 9.61 2.55 -2.84
CA GLU A 225 10.80 2.67 -1.98
C GLU A 225 12.08 3.01 -2.77
N ASN A 226 12.03 2.96 -4.11
CA ASN A 226 13.16 3.35 -4.94
C ASN A 226 13.30 4.87 -4.98
N GLN A 227 14.50 5.36 -4.66
CA GLN A 227 14.82 6.80 -4.64
C GLN A 227 14.58 7.49 -5.98
N GLU A 228 14.67 6.75 -7.09
CA GLU A 228 14.39 7.25 -8.44
C GLU A 228 12.93 7.69 -8.62
N LEU A 229 12.01 7.22 -7.77
CA LEU A 229 10.61 7.63 -7.74
C LEU A 229 10.33 8.77 -6.75
N PHE A 230 11.31 9.21 -5.96
CA PHE A 230 11.09 10.30 -5.04
C PHE A 230 10.95 11.63 -5.79
N ILE A 231 9.96 12.41 -5.40
CA ILE A 231 9.58 13.68 -6.02
C ILE A 231 9.62 14.85 -5.04
N GLY A 232 10.08 14.62 -3.81
CA GLY A 232 10.24 15.64 -2.79
C GLY A 232 10.12 15.06 -1.38
N THR A 233 9.91 15.95 -0.42
CA THR A 233 9.73 15.63 0.99
C THR A 233 8.53 16.37 1.58
N ILE A 234 8.09 15.98 2.78
CA ILE A 234 7.03 16.67 3.53
C ILE A 234 7.33 18.13 3.88
N ASN A 235 8.57 18.60 3.67
CA ASN A 235 8.93 20.00 3.90
C ASN A 235 8.78 20.85 2.63
N ASP A 236 8.57 20.22 1.48
CA ASP A 236 8.39 20.90 0.20
C ASP A 236 6.91 21.23 -0.01
N SER A 237 6.64 22.26 -0.80
CA SER A 237 5.28 22.60 -1.21
C SER A 237 4.73 21.61 -2.25
N LEU A 238 3.40 21.49 -2.34
CA LEU A 238 2.76 20.66 -3.37
C LEU A 238 3.16 21.10 -4.78
N GLU A 239 3.36 22.40 -5.02
CA GLU A 239 3.81 22.93 -6.30
C GLU A 239 5.20 22.40 -6.66
N GLU A 240 6.16 22.48 -5.73
CA GLU A 240 7.51 21.95 -5.92
C GLU A 240 7.49 20.43 -6.16
N ILE A 241 6.70 19.69 -5.39
CA ILE A 241 6.53 18.24 -5.54
C ILE A 241 6.00 17.88 -6.93
N MET A 242 4.98 18.60 -7.42
CA MET A 242 4.41 18.35 -8.74
C MET A 242 5.36 18.77 -9.87
N GLN A 243 6.13 19.84 -9.68
CA GLN A 243 7.14 20.27 -10.63
C GLN A 243 8.31 19.27 -10.70
N ASN A 244 8.72 18.71 -9.58
CA ASN A 244 9.69 17.61 -9.51
C ASN A 244 9.17 16.37 -10.20
N ALA A 245 7.90 15.99 -9.97
CA ALA A 245 7.26 14.86 -10.64
C ALA A 245 7.27 15.02 -12.17
N LYS A 246 6.99 16.22 -12.67
CA LYS A 246 7.05 16.54 -14.10
C LYS A 246 8.45 16.38 -14.71
N ASN A 247 9.48 16.68 -13.92
CA ASN A 247 10.88 16.60 -14.35
C ASN A 247 11.52 15.23 -14.09
N ASN A 248 10.85 14.36 -13.33
CA ASN A 248 11.37 13.05 -12.97
C ASN A 248 11.19 12.06 -14.13
N LYS A 249 12.31 11.55 -14.65
CA LYS A 249 12.35 10.61 -15.77
C LYS A 249 11.63 9.29 -15.49
N MET A 250 11.72 8.78 -14.27
CA MET A 250 11.04 7.54 -13.90
C MET A 250 9.51 7.77 -13.85
N VAL A 251 9.08 8.91 -13.33
CA VAL A 251 7.67 9.32 -13.33
C VAL A 251 7.14 9.49 -14.76
N GLU A 252 7.90 10.12 -15.65
CA GLU A 252 7.56 10.22 -17.09
C GLU A 252 7.38 8.83 -17.73
N ILE A 253 8.25 7.88 -17.39
CA ILE A 253 8.15 6.50 -17.87
C ILE A 253 6.90 5.79 -17.33
N CYS A 254 6.60 5.93 -16.04
CA CYS A 254 5.44 5.30 -15.42
C CYS A 254 4.12 5.86 -15.95
N PHE A 255 3.93 7.18 -15.89
CA PHE A 255 2.61 7.80 -16.06
C PHE A 255 2.35 8.33 -17.47
N ASN A 256 3.37 8.79 -18.20
CA ASN A 256 3.17 9.38 -19.53
C ASN A 256 3.43 8.38 -20.64
N LYS A 257 4.52 7.62 -20.52
CA LYS A 257 4.96 6.69 -21.57
C LYS A 257 4.32 5.31 -21.45
N GLY A 258 4.11 4.84 -20.22
CA GLY A 258 3.70 3.49 -19.88
C GLY A 258 4.87 2.50 -19.87
N LEU A 259 4.93 1.68 -18.82
CA LEU A 259 5.97 0.68 -18.60
C LEU A 259 6.00 -0.38 -19.71
N SER A 260 4.85 -0.73 -20.28
CA SER A 260 4.75 -1.69 -21.39
C SER A 260 5.42 -1.19 -22.67
N LYS A 261 5.32 0.11 -22.95
CA LYS A 261 6.00 0.75 -24.08
C LYS A 261 7.49 0.84 -23.80
N TYR A 262 7.88 1.33 -22.62
CA TYR A 262 9.28 1.44 -22.22
C TYR A 262 10.01 0.09 -22.25
N ARG A 263 9.38 -0.99 -21.78
CA ARG A 263 9.90 -2.36 -21.88
C ARG A 263 10.28 -2.75 -23.30
N LYS A 264 9.46 -2.41 -24.31
CA LYS A 264 9.76 -2.75 -25.72
C LYS A 264 11.01 -2.02 -26.22
N GLU A 265 11.23 -0.79 -25.77
CA GLU A 265 12.41 0.00 -26.11
C GLU A 265 13.66 -0.50 -25.40
N LEU A 266 13.55 -0.75 -24.09
CA LEU A 266 14.64 -1.32 -23.29
C LEU A 266 15.08 -2.68 -23.82
N LYS A 267 14.14 -3.53 -24.29
CA LYS A 267 14.47 -4.78 -24.97
C LYS A 267 15.38 -4.57 -26.19
N ARG A 268 15.18 -3.50 -26.95
CA ARG A 268 16.01 -3.17 -28.13
C ARG A 268 17.39 -2.67 -27.72
N GLN A 269 17.47 -1.90 -26.63
CA GLN A 269 18.73 -1.42 -26.06
C GLN A 269 19.58 -2.59 -25.54
N LEU A 270 19.00 -3.45 -24.69
CA LEU A 270 19.69 -4.64 -24.16
C LEU A 270 20.23 -5.54 -25.29
N LYS A 271 19.44 -5.73 -26.37
CA LYS A 271 19.90 -6.50 -27.53
C LYS A 271 21.15 -5.91 -28.19
N LYS A 272 21.27 -4.58 -28.26
CA LYS A 272 22.46 -3.90 -28.80
C LYS A 272 23.67 -4.05 -27.88
N GLU A 273 23.45 -4.08 -26.56
CA GLU A 273 24.47 -4.29 -25.53
C GLU A 273 24.86 -5.76 -25.34
N GLY A 274 24.26 -6.69 -26.10
CA GLY A 274 24.51 -8.13 -25.95
C GLY A 274 23.88 -8.75 -24.69
N THR A 275 23.01 -8.01 -23.98
CA THR A 275 22.32 -8.48 -22.77
C THR A 275 20.86 -8.83 -23.06
N LYS A 276 20.23 -9.58 -22.15
CA LYS A 276 18.81 -9.96 -22.23
C LYS A 276 18.16 -9.88 -20.85
N TYR A 277 16.83 -9.79 -20.82
CA TYR A 277 16.09 -10.03 -19.60
C TYR A 277 16.30 -11.45 -19.09
N LEU A 278 16.14 -11.63 -17.77
CA LEU A 278 16.13 -12.95 -17.14
C LEU A 278 14.91 -13.80 -17.55
N GLY A 279 13.85 -13.16 -18.05
CA GLY A 279 12.62 -13.79 -18.50
C GLY A 279 11.52 -12.75 -18.71
N LYS A 280 10.24 -13.13 -18.59
CA LYS A 280 9.12 -12.17 -18.61
C LYS A 280 8.71 -11.83 -17.18
N CYS A 281 8.44 -10.55 -16.95
CA CYS A 281 7.96 -10.04 -15.67
C CYS A 281 6.43 -9.88 -15.72
N GLY A 282 5.71 -10.67 -14.93
CA GLY A 282 4.24 -10.60 -14.83
C GLY A 282 3.73 -9.51 -13.89
N ASP A 283 4.59 -9.06 -12.97
CA ASP A 283 4.32 -8.00 -12.00
C ASP A 283 4.93 -6.68 -12.47
N MET A 284 4.13 -5.61 -12.43
CA MET A 284 4.56 -4.31 -12.91
C MET A 284 5.51 -3.60 -11.93
N CYS A 285 5.31 -3.77 -10.63
CA CYS A 285 6.16 -3.17 -9.60
C CYS A 285 7.57 -3.77 -9.59
N SER A 286 7.71 -5.09 -9.77
CA SER A 286 8.98 -5.77 -9.98
C SER A 286 9.71 -5.23 -11.21
N PHE A 287 9.00 -4.95 -12.30
CA PHE A 287 9.61 -4.35 -13.49
C PHE A 287 9.97 -2.88 -13.27
N CYS A 288 9.13 -2.12 -12.56
CA CYS A 288 9.41 -0.74 -12.17
C CYS A 288 10.69 -0.66 -11.33
N ASP A 289 10.83 -1.52 -10.30
CA ASP A 289 12.04 -1.66 -9.48
C ASP A 289 13.29 -1.98 -10.32
N PHE A 290 13.16 -2.84 -11.33
CA PHE A 290 14.26 -3.12 -12.27
C PHE A 290 14.69 -1.86 -13.04
N VAL A 291 13.73 -1.08 -13.51
CA VAL A 291 14.00 0.15 -14.27
C VAL A 291 14.65 1.20 -13.38
N CYS A 292 14.14 1.42 -12.16
CA CYS A 292 14.75 2.32 -11.18
C CYS A 292 16.22 1.96 -10.94
N LYS A 293 16.53 0.70 -10.64
CA LYS A 293 17.90 0.23 -10.40
C LYS A 293 18.83 0.37 -11.61
N LYS A 294 18.29 0.39 -12.83
CA LYS A 294 19.04 0.62 -14.07
C LYS A 294 19.31 2.10 -14.36
N MET A 295 18.60 3.02 -13.71
CA MET A 295 18.83 4.46 -13.85
C MET A 295 19.90 5.01 -12.91
N ARG A 296 20.33 4.21 -11.92
CA ARG A 296 21.44 4.52 -11.02
C ARG A 296 22.79 4.54 -11.73
#